data_AF-A0AA91IAX3-F1
#
_entry.id   AF-A0AA91IAX3-F1
#
_cell.length_a   1.000
_cell.length_b   1.000
_cell.length_c   1.000
_cell.angle_alpha   90.00
_cell.angle_beta   90.00
_cell.angle_gamma   90.00
#
_symmetry.space_group_name_H-M   'P 1'
#
loop_
_entity.id
_entity.type
_entity.pdbx_description
1 polymer ?
#
loop_
_entity_poly.entity_id
_entity_poly.type
_entity_poly.pdbx_seq_one_letter_code
_entity_poly.pdbx_strand_id
1 'polypeptide(L)'
;MTTTDLSKAITLGMPPAMRRAQAAIRLPEVQAMLQRLSEFDLGIFIPHQHDGRTGDFQSLPHGVIQVEVGCSVSFHNAAEIVNQADRFLPVAWRWQAGAPMPASACEMVFDQGPSGNERPVKHKMPEAH
;
A
#
# COMPACT_ATOMS: atom_id res chain seq x y z
N MET A 1 9.08 -27.08 6.80
CA MET A 1 9.33 -25.63 6.97
C MET A 1 8.46 -25.13 8.10
N THR A 2 9.05 -24.68 9.19
CA THR A 2 8.35 -23.95 10.24
C THR A 2 8.23 -22.50 9.79
N THR A 3 7.06 -22.12 9.27
CA THR A 3 6.69 -20.73 9.09
C THR A 3 6.67 -20.09 10.47
N THR A 4 7.70 -19.30 10.78
CA THR A 4 7.67 -18.41 11.94
C THR A 4 6.52 -17.45 11.71
N ASP A 5 5.44 -17.62 12.47
CA ASP A 5 4.27 -16.77 12.39
C ASP A 5 4.63 -15.37 12.91
N LEU A 6 5.10 -14.51 12.00
CA LEU A 6 5.37 -13.10 12.27
C LEU A 6 4.15 -12.38 12.87
N SER A 7 2.93 -12.92 12.73
CA SER A 7 1.71 -12.36 13.34
C SER A 7 1.65 -12.54 14.87
N LYS A 8 2.55 -13.34 15.47
CA LYS A 8 2.70 -13.45 16.93
C LYS A 8 3.62 -12.38 17.52
N ALA A 9 4.18 -11.49 16.70
CA ALA A 9 5.03 -10.40 17.18
C ALA A 9 4.29 -9.52 18.20
N ILE A 10 5.04 -9.08 19.21
CA ILE A 10 4.56 -8.18 20.25
C ILE A 10 4.07 -6.88 19.59
N THR A 11 2.77 -6.60 19.68
CA THR A 11 2.16 -5.35 19.18
C THR A 11 2.18 -4.22 20.21
N LEU A 12 2.89 -4.39 21.33
CA LEU A 12 3.12 -3.36 22.33
C LEU A 12 3.81 -2.16 21.65
N GLY A 13 3.21 -0.97 21.77
CA GLY A 13 3.70 0.26 21.14
C GLY A 13 3.01 0.64 19.82
N MET A 14 2.29 -0.27 19.15
CA MET A 14 1.51 0.11 17.94
C MET A 14 0.25 0.91 18.32
N PRO A 15 -0.22 1.86 17.49
CA PRO A 15 -1.51 2.51 17.69
C PRO A 15 -2.70 1.54 17.78
N PRO A 16 -3.76 1.86 18.54
CA PRO A 16 -4.93 1.00 18.70
C PRO A 16 -5.54 0.52 17.38
N ALA A 17 -5.56 1.36 16.35
CA ALA A 17 -6.10 1.01 15.04
C ALA A 17 -5.29 -0.12 14.36
N MET A 18 -3.97 -0.05 14.43
CA MET A 18 -3.09 -1.08 13.84
C MET A 18 -3.15 -2.39 14.62
N ARG A 19 -3.24 -2.34 15.95
CA ARG A 19 -3.45 -3.55 16.76
C ARG A 19 -4.75 -4.25 16.42
N ARG A 20 -5.84 -3.50 16.23
CA ARG A 20 -7.11 -4.06 15.76
C ARG A 20 -6.98 -4.69 14.38
N ALA A 21 -6.31 -4.02 13.45
CA ALA A 21 -6.08 -4.56 12.10
C ALA A 21 -5.25 -5.86 12.11
N GLN A 22 -4.17 -5.90 12.91
CA GLN A 22 -3.36 -7.11 13.13
C GLN A 22 -4.17 -8.25 13.74
N ALA A 23 -5.01 -7.97 14.75
CA ALA A 23 -5.86 -9.00 15.35
C ALA A 23 -6.94 -9.50 14.38
N ALA A 24 -7.46 -8.62 13.52
CA ALA A 24 -8.54 -8.93 12.59
C ALA A 24 -8.19 -10.02 11.57
N ILE A 25 -6.90 -10.24 11.24
CA ILE A 25 -6.49 -11.32 10.32
C ILE A 25 -6.86 -12.73 10.81
N ARG A 26 -7.14 -12.87 12.11
CA ARG A 26 -7.56 -14.13 12.72
C ARG A 26 -9.07 -14.35 12.67
N LEU A 27 -9.84 -13.34 12.27
CA LEU A 27 -11.29 -13.46 12.14
C LEU A 27 -11.63 -14.29 10.89
N PRO A 28 -12.52 -15.30 10.99
CA PRO A 28 -12.88 -16.15 9.85
C PRO A 28 -13.38 -15.36 8.63
N GLU A 29 -14.17 -14.31 8.85
CA GLU A 29 -14.69 -13.45 7.79
C GLU A 29 -13.58 -12.69 7.04
N VAL A 30 -12.51 -12.28 7.74
CA VAL A 30 -11.36 -11.61 7.12
C VAL A 30 -10.52 -12.61 6.33
N GLN A 31 -10.35 -13.82 6.83
CA GLN A 31 -9.66 -14.89 6.10
C GLN A 31 -10.42 -15.31 4.83
N ALA A 32 -11.74 -15.42 4.92
CA ALA A 32 -12.58 -15.69 3.75
C ALA A 32 -12.49 -14.57 2.70
N MET A 33 -12.46 -13.31 3.12
CA MET A 33 -12.20 -12.18 2.21
C MET A 33 -10.82 -12.25 1.57
N LEU A 34 -9.77 -12.54 2.34
CA LEU A 34 -8.41 -12.67 1.82
C LEU A 34 -8.28 -13.82 0.82
N GLN A 35 -8.94 -14.96 1.07
CA GLN A 35 -9.00 -16.08 0.12
C GLN A 35 -9.61 -15.63 -1.22
N ARG A 36 -10.73 -14.90 -1.18
CA ARG A 36 -11.37 -14.37 -2.39
C ARG A 36 -10.50 -13.34 -3.11
N LEU A 37 -9.81 -12.47 -2.38
CA LEU A 37 -8.87 -11.51 -2.96
C LEU A 37 -7.69 -12.21 -3.65
N SER A 38 -7.25 -13.33 -3.09
CA SER A 38 -6.12 -14.10 -3.63
C SER A 38 -6.41 -14.73 -4.98
N GLU A 39 -7.68 -14.92 -5.36
CA GLU A 39 -8.08 -15.34 -6.72
C GLU A 39 -7.71 -14.31 -7.79
N PHE A 40 -7.42 -13.07 -7.39
CA PHE A 40 -7.07 -11.93 -8.25
C PHE A 40 -5.66 -11.39 -7.97
N ASP A 41 -4.80 -12.18 -7.32
CA ASP A 41 -3.47 -11.75 -6.85
C ASP A 41 -3.51 -10.53 -5.91
N LEU A 42 -4.65 -10.29 -5.25
CA LEU A 42 -4.84 -9.22 -4.28
C LEU A 42 -4.61 -9.72 -2.86
N GLY A 43 -4.10 -8.82 -2.01
CA GLY A 43 -3.91 -9.06 -0.58
C GLY A 43 -4.58 -8.01 0.29
N ILE A 44 -4.25 -8.04 1.59
CA ILE A 44 -4.61 -7.01 2.55
C ILE A 44 -3.38 -6.25 3.01
N PHE A 45 -3.58 -5.01 3.45
CA PHE A 45 -2.52 -4.17 4.00
C PHE A 45 -3.09 -3.35 5.16
N ILE A 46 -2.22 -2.79 5.99
CA ILE A 46 -2.59 -1.88 7.07
C ILE A 46 -2.15 -0.48 6.67
N PRO A 47 -3.07 0.44 6.32
CA PRO A 47 -2.70 1.81 5.98
C PRO A 47 -2.10 2.52 7.21
N HIS A 48 -0.84 2.93 7.12
CA HIS A 48 -0.14 3.64 8.19
C HIS A 48 0.87 4.64 7.61
N GLN A 49 1.36 5.53 8.48
CA GLN A 49 2.53 6.38 8.24
C GLN A 49 3.46 6.31 9.47
N HIS A 50 4.58 7.01 9.41
CA HIS A 50 5.51 7.14 10.52
C HIS A 50 5.63 8.60 10.96
N ASP A 51 5.71 8.82 12.27
CA ASP A 51 6.05 10.13 12.81
C ASP A 51 7.48 10.50 12.40
N GLY A 52 7.65 11.63 11.72
CA GLY A 52 8.96 12.05 11.22
C GLY A 52 9.97 12.43 12.31
N ARG A 53 9.53 12.65 13.56
CA ARG A 53 10.39 13.02 14.68
C ARG A 53 10.72 11.83 15.58
N THR A 54 9.74 10.96 15.85
CA THR A 54 9.90 9.84 16.79
C THR A 54 10.05 8.49 16.09
N GLY A 55 9.64 8.38 14.84
CA GLY A 55 9.56 7.10 14.11
C GLY A 55 8.36 6.24 14.50
N ASP A 56 7.48 6.72 15.38
CA ASP A 56 6.33 5.97 15.83
C ASP A 56 5.33 5.70 14.69
N PHE A 57 4.70 4.55 14.72
CA PHE A 57 3.59 4.25 13.83
C PHE A 57 2.41 5.20 14.07
N GLN A 58 1.79 5.64 12.98
CA GLN A 58 0.55 6.41 13.00
C GLN A 58 -0.42 5.88 11.95
N SER A 59 -1.73 6.03 12.17
CA SER A 59 -2.71 5.71 11.14
C SER A 59 -2.54 6.63 9.94
N LEU A 60 -2.72 6.09 8.73
CA LEU A 60 -2.71 6.91 7.52
C LEU A 60 -3.90 7.89 7.55
N PRO A 61 -3.67 9.22 7.53
CA PRO A 61 -4.77 10.16 7.62
C PRO A 61 -5.76 10.04 6.46
N HIS A 62 -6.98 10.57 6.68
CA HIS A 62 -7.95 10.69 5.61
C HIS A 62 -7.43 11.65 4.54
N GLY A 63 -7.64 11.32 3.27
CA GLY A 63 -7.15 12.15 2.16
C GLY A 63 -5.63 12.10 1.97
N VAL A 64 -4.90 11.23 2.67
CA VAL A 64 -3.48 10.95 2.42
C VAL A 64 -3.33 9.60 1.72
N ILE A 65 -2.37 9.51 0.81
CA ILE A 65 -1.95 8.31 0.09
C ILE A 65 -0.44 8.08 0.30
N GLN A 66 -0.05 6.81 0.43
CA GLN A 66 1.35 6.40 0.39
C GLN A 66 1.84 6.39 -1.06
N VAL A 67 3.00 6.99 -1.34
CA VAL A 67 3.58 7.00 -2.69
C VAL A 67 4.99 6.44 -2.63
N GLU A 68 5.21 5.37 -3.38
CA GLU A 68 6.54 4.81 -3.59
C GLU A 68 7.18 5.41 -4.86
N VAL A 69 8.38 5.98 -4.69
CA VAL A 69 9.23 6.52 -5.76
C VAL A 69 10.66 6.05 -5.50
N GLY A 70 11.27 5.36 -6.44
CA GLY A 70 12.68 4.97 -6.29
C GLY A 70 12.94 4.15 -5.03
N CYS A 71 12.08 3.18 -4.73
CA CYS A 71 12.13 2.36 -3.50
C CYS A 71 12.05 3.17 -2.18
N SER A 72 11.62 4.43 -2.24
CA SER A 72 11.38 5.29 -1.09
C SER A 72 9.90 5.62 -0.98
N VAL A 73 9.38 5.54 0.24
CA VAL A 73 7.98 5.80 0.54
C VAL A 73 7.80 7.20 1.10
N SER A 74 6.84 7.93 0.55
CA SER A 74 6.42 9.26 0.99
C SER A 74 4.90 9.34 1.13
N PHE A 75 4.39 10.39 1.77
CA PHE A 75 2.96 10.56 2.04
C PHE A 75 2.48 11.87 1.44
N HIS A 76 1.46 11.79 0.57
CA HIS A 76 0.97 12.93 -0.22
C HIS A 76 -0.52 13.11 -0.06
N ASN A 77 -1.04 14.28 -0.41
CA ASN A 77 -2.48 14.46 -0.51
C ASN A 77 -3.01 13.60 -1.67
N ALA A 78 -4.01 12.78 -1.39
CA ALA A 78 -4.61 11.89 -2.37
C ALA A 78 -5.08 12.67 -3.61
N ALA A 79 -5.66 13.87 -3.41
CA ALA A 79 -6.16 14.72 -4.50
C ALA A 79 -5.08 15.12 -5.51
N GLU A 80 -3.82 15.19 -5.10
CA GLU A 80 -2.69 15.49 -5.99
C GLU A 80 -2.34 14.28 -6.86
N ILE A 81 -2.55 13.05 -6.36
CA ILE A 81 -2.13 11.81 -7.03
C ILE A 81 -3.22 11.19 -7.89
N VAL A 82 -4.51 11.22 -7.48
CA VAL A 82 -5.58 10.49 -8.18
C VAL A 82 -5.78 10.88 -9.64
N ASN A 83 -5.40 12.09 -10.04
CA ASN A 83 -5.54 12.57 -11.42
C ASN A 83 -4.30 12.33 -12.29
N GLN A 84 -3.26 11.68 -11.77
CA GLN A 84 -2.01 11.38 -12.46
C GLN A 84 -1.92 9.88 -12.83
N ALA A 85 -2.99 9.35 -13.43
CA ALA A 85 -3.11 7.93 -13.78
C ALA A 85 -2.09 7.46 -14.83
N ASP A 86 -1.52 8.38 -15.59
CA ASP A 86 -0.40 8.14 -16.49
C ASP A 86 0.92 8.01 -15.73
N ARG A 87 1.03 8.48 -14.50
CA ARG A 87 2.30 8.48 -13.74
C ARG A 87 2.32 7.51 -12.58
N PHE A 88 1.18 7.27 -11.93
CA PHE A 88 1.10 6.46 -10.72
C PHE A 88 0.18 5.26 -10.90
N LEU A 89 0.66 4.10 -10.45
CA LEU A 89 -0.11 2.85 -10.39
C LEU A 89 -0.60 2.63 -8.96
N PRO A 90 -1.91 2.67 -8.67
CA PRO A 90 -2.45 2.27 -7.38
C PRO A 90 -2.16 0.78 -7.11
N VAL A 91 -1.64 0.47 -5.92
CA VAL A 91 -1.28 -0.91 -5.52
C VAL A 91 -1.91 -1.34 -4.19
N ALA A 92 -2.66 -0.45 -3.54
CA ALA A 92 -3.40 -0.75 -2.31
C ALA A 92 -4.65 0.14 -2.21
N TRP A 93 -5.75 -0.40 -1.66
CA TRP A 93 -7.04 0.30 -1.58
C TRP A 93 -7.69 0.21 -0.21
N ARG A 94 -8.24 1.31 0.28
CA ARG A 94 -9.12 1.31 1.46
C ARG A 94 -10.56 1.52 1.02
N TRP A 95 -11.50 0.88 1.72
CA TRP A 95 -12.92 1.18 1.54
C TRP A 95 -13.26 2.50 2.24
N GLN A 96 -13.77 3.49 1.50
CA GLN A 96 -14.14 4.78 2.05
C GLN A 96 -15.33 5.36 1.29
N ALA A 97 -16.32 5.88 2.00
CA ALA A 97 -17.52 6.51 1.43
C ALA A 97 -18.24 5.66 0.36
N GLY A 98 -18.25 4.33 0.52
CA GLY A 98 -18.96 3.41 -0.38
C GLY A 98 -18.19 2.98 -1.63
N ALA A 99 -16.91 3.33 -1.75
CA ALA A 99 -16.07 2.97 -2.89
C ALA A 99 -14.65 2.55 -2.46
N PRO A 100 -13.92 1.79 -3.30
CA PRO A 100 -12.49 1.57 -3.12
C PRO A 100 -11.72 2.85 -3.47
N MET A 101 -10.91 3.34 -2.52
CA MET A 101 -10.05 4.51 -2.70
C MET A 101 -8.58 4.10 -2.62
N PRO A 102 -7.70 4.59 -3.52
CA PRO A 102 -6.26 4.34 -3.42
C PRO A 102 -5.70 4.76 -2.07
N ALA A 103 -4.93 3.86 -1.46
CA ALA A 103 -4.21 4.08 -0.20
C ALA A 103 -2.68 4.02 -0.39
N SER A 104 -2.21 3.34 -1.45
CA SER A 104 -0.82 3.37 -1.89
C SER A 104 -0.73 3.38 -3.42
N ALA A 105 0.29 4.04 -3.97
CA ALA A 105 0.61 4.02 -5.39
C ALA A 105 2.13 4.01 -5.62
N CYS A 106 2.56 3.39 -6.73
CA CYS A 106 3.95 3.38 -7.18
C CYS A 106 4.12 4.33 -8.38
N GLU A 107 5.21 5.09 -8.42
CA GLU A 107 5.56 5.87 -9.61
C GLU A 107 6.05 4.93 -10.73
N MET A 108 5.40 5.06 -11.88
CA MET A 108 5.69 4.30 -13.08
C MET A 108 6.71 5.03 -13.96
N VAL A 109 7.42 4.26 -14.76
CA VAL A 109 8.18 4.74 -15.91
C VAL A 109 7.76 3.93 -17.12
N PHE A 110 7.58 4.60 -18.26
CA PHE A 110 7.42 3.94 -19.54
C PHE A 110 8.71 4.06 -20.34
N ASP A 111 9.20 2.94 -20.87
CA ASP A 111 10.28 2.99 -21.85
C ASP A 111 9.79 3.71 -23.11
N GLN A 112 10.56 4.70 -23.58
CA GLN A 112 10.33 5.33 -24.88
C GLN A 112 10.80 4.41 -26.02
N GLY A 113 10.11 3.28 -26.19
CA GLY A 113 10.29 2.38 -27.32
C GLY A 113 9.45 2.79 -28.55
N PRO A 114 9.80 2.31 -29.76
CA PRO A 114 9.03 2.59 -30.97
C PRO A 114 7.56 2.18 -30.78
N SER A 115 6.66 3.08 -31.20
CA SER A 115 5.21 2.93 -31.08
C SER A 115 4.70 1.70 -31.83
N GLY A 116 4.19 0.69 -31.12
CA GLY A 116 3.53 -0.46 -31.77
C GLY A 116 3.29 -1.69 -30.89
N ASN A 117 4.09 -1.91 -29.84
CA ASN A 117 3.91 -3.04 -28.92
C ASN A 117 3.42 -2.58 -27.55
N GLU A 118 2.70 -3.47 -26.83
CA GLU A 118 2.37 -3.30 -25.42
C GLU A 118 3.63 -2.89 -24.65
N ARG A 119 3.56 -1.72 -23.99
CA ARG A 119 4.70 -1.14 -23.28
C ARG A 119 4.72 -1.72 -21.87
N PRO A 120 5.80 -2.37 -21.43
CA PRO A 120 5.90 -2.83 -20.06
C PRO A 120 5.90 -1.62 -19.13
N VAL A 121 4.99 -1.63 -18.15
CA VAL A 121 5.00 -0.67 -17.04
C VAL A 121 6.11 -1.07 -16.08
N LYS A 122 7.03 -0.16 -15.79
CA LYS A 122 8.13 -0.39 -14.84
C LYS A 122 7.97 0.47 -13.60
N HIS A 123 8.34 -0.07 -12.46
CA HIS A 123 8.55 0.74 -11.26
C HIS A 123 9.76 1.66 -11.46
N LYS A 124 9.65 2.92 -11.01
CA LYS A 124 10.80 3.83 -11.00
C LYS A 124 11.86 3.40 -9.99
N MET A 125 13.07 3.11 -10.46
CA MET A 125 14.21 2.77 -9.61
C MET A 125 14.89 4.04 -9.05
N PRO A 126 15.63 3.95 -7.92
CA PRO A 126 16.51 5.03 -7.48
C PRO A 126 17.51 5.39 -8.59
N GLU A 127 17.90 6.66 -8.65
CA GLU A 127 19.02 7.08 -9.52
C GLU A 127 20.31 6.43 -9.01
N ALA A 128 21.12 5.88 -9.92
CA ALA A 128 22.44 5.36 -9.55
C ALA A 128 23.36 6.54 -9.20
N HIS A 129 23.92 6.52 -7.99
CA HIS A 129 24.96 7.47 -7.55
C HIS A 129 26.33 7.13 -8.12
#